data_AF-A0A8D0EQD6-F1
#
_entry.id   AF-A0A8D0EQD6-F1
#
_cell.length_a   1.000
_cell.length_b   1.000
_cell.length_c   1.000
_cell.angle_alpha   90.00
_cell.angle_beta   90.00
_cell.angle_gamma   90.00
#
_symmetry.space_group_name_H-M   'P 1'
#
loop_
_entity.id
_entity.type
_entity.pdbx_description
1 polymer ?
#
loop_
_entity_poly.entity_id
_entity_poly.type
_entity_poly.pdbx_seq_one_letter_code
_entity_poly.pdbx_strand_id
1 'polypeptide(L)'
;GAFLGNYFIHYAIQKGIKKREEKMYSVNSLPPDVPGTPYSISSIITQATKILQYCYKAKLSLTHDCYLCCWKMVPETDGREMLPILLYEKVISYTGRLVVYSDHKVHAAFWDGMTLNMVWDFSSSCSMIQVNEDVGWCKLTTPDGVQQLIKISHPGIYERYIRTAIEWCRSLNKRREIPEYTAHSVTEENWYSSLS
;
A
#
# COMPACT_ATOMS: atom_id res chain seq x y z
N GLY A 1 16.88 25.10 18.43
CA GLY A 1 16.78 24.44 17.11
C GLY A 1 16.91 22.95 17.32
N ALA A 2 15.95 22.15 16.84
CA ALA A 2 15.95 20.70 17.07
C ALA A 2 17.11 20.05 16.28
N PHE A 3 17.98 19.33 16.99
CA PHE A 3 19.11 18.61 16.43
C PHE A 3 18.62 17.49 15.49
N LEU A 4 18.82 17.66 14.18
CA LEU A 4 18.75 16.57 13.22
C LEU A 4 19.90 15.60 13.51
N GLY A 5 19.65 14.30 13.44
CA GLY A 5 20.70 13.30 13.58
C GLY A 5 21.78 13.55 12.52
N ASN A 6 22.97 13.95 12.95
CA ASN A 6 24.09 14.33 12.08
C ASN A 6 25.09 13.19 11.86
N TYR A 7 24.76 11.98 12.32
CA TYR A 7 25.66 10.85 12.37
C TYR A 7 24.97 9.61 11.81
N PHE A 8 25.70 8.85 11.00
CA PHE A 8 25.29 7.58 10.42
C PHE A 8 26.29 6.51 10.82
N ILE A 9 25.79 5.32 11.18
CA ILE A 9 26.64 4.18 11.51
C ILE A 9 26.68 3.26 10.28
N HIS A 10 27.88 2.98 9.82
CA HIS A 10 28.17 2.05 8.74
C HIS A 10 28.76 0.77 9.32
N TYR A 11 28.26 -0.36 8.86
CA TYR A 11 28.78 -1.66 9.22
C TYR A 11 29.46 -2.29 8.00
N ALA A 12 30.76 -2.52 8.11
CA ALA A 12 31.53 -3.23 7.10
C ALA A 12 31.90 -4.63 7.61
N ILE A 13 31.85 -5.62 6.73
CA ILE A 13 32.38 -6.96 7.02
C ILE A 13 33.71 -7.06 6.29
N GLN A 14 34.82 -7.18 7.01
CA GLN A 14 36.12 -7.43 6.38
C GLN A 14 36.13 -8.81 5.74
N LYS A 15 36.30 -8.85 4.42
CA LYS A 15 36.45 -10.11 3.66
C LYS A 15 37.69 -10.85 4.18
N GLY A 16 37.48 -12.07 4.69
CA GLY A 16 38.54 -12.95 5.21
C GLY A 16 38.48 -13.20 6.71
N ILE A 17 38.08 -12.21 7.53
CA ILE A 17 38.16 -12.31 9.01
C ILE A 17 36.77 -12.45 9.66
N LYS A 18 35.67 -12.33 8.90
CA LYS A 18 34.27 -12.33 9.39
C LYS A 18 34.02 -11.38 10.58
N LYS A 19 34.90 -10.41 10.80
CA LYS A 19 34.77 -9.41 11.86
C LYS A 19 33.96 -8.23 11.33
N ARG A 20 32.93 -7.85 12.09
CA ARG A 20 32.10 -6.66 11.83
C ARG A 20 32.85 -5.43 12.33
N GLU A 21 33.15 -4.52 11.43
CA GLU A 21 33.70 -3.21 11.73
C GLU A 21 32.57 -2.19 11.72
N GLU A 22 32.42 -1.45 12.81
CA GLU A 22 31.45 -0.38 12.96
C GLU A 22 32.16 0.96 12.86
N LYS A 23 31.67 1.83 11.98
CA LYS A 23 32.25 3.17 11.78
C LYS A 23 31.16 4.23 11.74
N MET A 24 31.32 5.26 12.55
CA MET A 24 30.39 6.39 12.59
C MET A 24 30.88 7.51 11.67
N TYR A 25 29.98 8.02 10.84
CA TYR A 25 30.22 9.09 9.88
C TYR A 25 29.36 10.30 10.19
N SER A 26 29.95 11.49 10.18
CA SER A 26 29.21 12.74 10.28
C SER A 26 28.84 13.26 8.89
N VAL A 27 27.62 13.79 8.74
CA VAL A 27 27.17 14.44 7.50
C VAL A 27 28.08 15.60 7.10
N ASN A 28 28.69 16.29 8.07
CA ASN A 28 29.56 17.43 7.82
C ASN A 28 30.99 17.04 7.45
N SER A 29 31.34 15.75 7.55
CA SER A 29 32.69 15.24 7.36
C SER A 29 32.63 13.85 6.71
N LEU A 30 32.07 13.78 5.51
CA LEU A 30 31.96 12.53 4.76
C LEU A 30 33.33 12.08 4.25
N PRO A 31 33.60 10.76 4.23
CA PRO A 31 34.85 10.24 3.71
C PRO A 31 34.94 10.46 2.19
N PRO A 32 36.14 10.63 1.62
CA PRO A 32 36.31 10.64 0.18
C PRO A 32 36.01 9.25 -0.40
N ASP A 33 35.67 9.22 -1.69
CA ASP A 33 35.43 7.96 -2.39
C ASP A 33 36.72 7.17 -2.58
N VAL A 34 36.64 5.87 -2.33
CA VAL A 34 37.78 4.96 -2.44
C VAL A 34 37.65 4.16 -3.74
N PRO A 35 38.63 4.22 -4.65
CA PRO A 35 38.61 3.42 -5.87
C PRO A 35 38.53 1.91 -5.57
N GLY A 36 37.67 1.19 -6.28
CA GLY A 36 37.52 -0.26 -6.12
C GLY A 36 36.51 -0.71 -5.06
N THR A 37 35.82 0.22 -4.38
CA THR A 37 34.65 -0.15 -3.54
C THR A 37 33.38 -0.26 -4.39
N PRO A 38 32.46 -1.17 -4.04
CA PRO A 38 31.21 -1.35 -4.80
C PRO A 38 30.22 -0.18 -4.63
N TYR A 39 30.45 0.70 -3.67
CA TYR A 39 29.63 1.88 -3.41
C TYR A 39 30.43 2.99 -2.73
N SER A 40 29.90 4.21 -2.84
CA SER A 40 30.38 5.40 -2.13
C SER A 40 29.60 5.59 -0.83
N ILE A 41 30.31 5.60 0.30
CA ILE A 41 29.71 5.90 1.61
C ILE A 41 29.19 7.35 1.63
N SER A 42 29.94 8.28 1.03
CA SER A 42 29.55 9.69 0.92
C SER A 42 28.22 9.85 0.18
N SER A 43 28.06 9.16 -0.96
CA SER A 43 26.84 9.19 -1.76
C SER A 43 25.63 8.61 -1.01
N ILE A 44 25.80 7.45 -0.35
CA ILE A 44 24.74 6.82 0.45
C ILE A 44 24.29 7.75 1.58
N ILE A 45 25.23 8.30 2.36
CA ILE A 45 24.89 9.18 3.47
C ILE A 45 24.24 10.48 2.95
N THR A 46 24.71 11.02 1.82
CA THR A 46 24.12 12.20 1.19
C THR A 46 22.67 11.94 0.79
N GLN A 47 22.38 10.80 0.14
CA GLN A 47 21.02 10.44 -0.23
C GLN A 47 20.13 10.22 1.01
N ALA A 48 20.62 9.47 2.00
CA ALA A 48 19.90 9.24 3.25
C ALA A 48 19.58 10.56 3.99
N THR A 49 20.52 11.50 4.00
CA THR A 49 20.34 12.83 4.59
C THR A 49 19.27 13.63 3.86
N LYS A 50 19.28 13.63 2.51
CA LYS A 50 18.25 14.30 1.72
C LYS A 50 16.86 13.76 2.01
N ILE A 51 16.72 12.44 2.09
CA ILE A 51 15.45 11.78 2.43
C ILE A 51 15.01 12.18 3.85
N LEU A 52 15.92 12.12 4.83
CA LEU A 52 15.62 12.50 6.21
C LEU A 52 15.17 13.96 6.32
N GLN A 53 15.85 14.87 5.64
CA GLN A 53 15.49 16.29 5.59
C GLN A 53 14.13 16.51 4.93
N TYR A 54 13.85 15.81 3.83
CA TYR A 54 12.54 15.85 3.19
C TYR A 54 11.43 15.39 4.14
N CYS A 55 11.60 14.23 4.78
CA CYS A 55 10.65 13.69 5.75
C CYS A 55 10.40 14.65 6.93
N TYR A 56 11.46 15.33 7.41
CA TYR A 56 11.32 16.31 8.48
C TYR A 56 10.54 17.55 8.04
N LYS A 57 10.86 18.10 6.86
CA LYS A 57 10.12 19.22 6.27
C LYS A 57 8.66 18.86 6.03
N ALA A 58 8.40 17.67 5.50
CA ALA A 58 7.05 17.17 5.27
C ALA A 58 6.27 16.98 6.58
N LYS A 59 6.92 16.49 7.65
CA LYS A 59 6.30 16.34 8.98
C LYS A 59 5.96 17.69 9.64
N LEU A 60 6.76 18.72 9.40
CA LEU A 60 6.54 20.06 9.94
C LEU A 60 5.60 20.92 9.09
N SER A 61 5.39 20.55 7.82
CA SER A 61 4.45 21.23 6.94
C SER A 61 3.03 20.73 7.16
N LEU A 62 2.05 21.64 7.20
CA LEU A 62 0.62 21.29 7.19
C LEU A 62 0.14 20.77 5.82
N THR A 63 1.03 20.73 4.81
CA THR A 63 0.75 20.21 3.47
C THR A 63 0.88 18.68 3.45
N HIS A 64 -0.24 18.04 3.15
CA HIS A 64 -0.57 16.64 3.42
C HIS A 64 0.11 15.58 2.53
N ASP A 65 1.38 15.76 2.13
CA ASP A 65 1.99 14.94 1.06
C ASP A 65 3.03 13.90 1.53
N CYS A 66 3.11 13.62 2.83
CA CYS A 66 3.97 12.55 3.37
C CYS A 66 3.27 11.17 3.43
N TYR A 67 2.23 10.93 2.63
CA TYR A 67 1.40 9.72 2.72
C TYR A 67 1.77 8.59 1.75
N LEU A 68 2.79 8.75 0.90
CA LEU A 68 3.19 7.74 -0.09
C LEU A 68 4.59 7.13 0.16
N CYS A 69 5.00 7.03 1.42
CA CYS A 69 6.25 6.38 1.80
C CYS A 69 6.05 4.86 2.00
N CYS A 70 6.25 4.09 0.93
CA CYS A 70 6.16 2.62 0.84
C CYS A 70 7.04 1.81 1.81
N TRP A 71 7.90 2.47 2.59
CA TRP A 71 8.90 1.89 3.50
C TRP A 71 8.47 1.93 4.98
N LYS A 72 7.31 2.54 5.27
CA LYS A 72 6.74 2.60 6.63
C LYS A 72 5.59 1.62 6.86
N MET A 73 5.51 0.55 6.07
CA MET A 73 4.63 -0.57 6.36
C MET A 73 5.39 -1.59 7.23
N VAL A 74 5.29 -1.42 8.55
CA VAL A 74 5.50 -2.50 9.50
C VAL A 74 4.11 -2.84 10.07
N PRO A 75 3.68 -4.10 10.05
CA PRO A 75 2.46 -4.48 10.74
C PRO A 75 2.77 -4.48 12.25
N GLU A 76 1.86 -3.94 13.07
CA GLU A 76 1.43 -4.52 14.37
C GLU A 76 1.09 -3.52 15.50
N THR A 77 -0.01 -3.86 16.19
CA THR A 77 -0.26 -3.82 17.66
C THR A 77 0.02 -2.56 18.49
N ASP A 78 -0.39 -1.37 18.06
CA ASP A 78 -0.44 -0.28 19.04
C ASP A 78 -1.54 0.75 18.80
N GLY A 79 -2.80 0.29 18.77
CA GLY A 79 -4.04 1.02 19.12
C GLY A 79 -4.34 2.39 18.49
N ARG A 80 -3.45 2.93 17.68
CA ARG A 80 -3.55 4.20 17.00
C ARG A 80 -4.32 3.92 15.73
N GLU A 81 -5.50 4.50 15.59
CA GLU A 81 -6.36 4.37 14.42
C GLU A 81 -5.56 4.65 13.14
N MET A 82 -5.05 3.58 12.53
CA MET A 82 -4.36 3.65 11.26
C MET A 82 -5.44 3.79 10.21
N LEU A 83 -5.38 4.87 9.43
CA LEU A 83 -6.33 5.06 8.34
C LEU A 83 -6.28 3.82 7.43
N PRO A 84 -7.44 3.25 7.05
CA PRO A 84 -7.47 2.05 6.23
C PRO A 84 -6.72 2.27 4.91
N ILE A 85 -5.85 1.33 4.56
CA ILE A 85 -5.07 1.39 3.31
C ILE A 85 -5.97 0.97 2.16
N LEU A 86 -5.93 1.67 1.03
CA LEU A 86 -6.58 1.25 -0.21
C LEU A 86 -5.92 -0.03 -0.75
N LEU A 87 -6.66 -1.15 -0.78
CA LEU A 87 -6.18 -2.43 -1.29
C LEU A 87 -6.48 -2.62 -2.78
N TYR A 88 -7.72 -2.33 -3.18
CA TYR A 88 -8.19 -2.55 -4.54
C TYR A 88 -9.01 -1.37 -5.01
N GLU A 89 -8.88 -1.04 -6.29
CA GLU A 89 -9.66 -0.03 -6.96
C GLU A 89 -10.16 -0.57 -8.32
N LYS A 90 -11.40 -0.24 -8.66
CA LYS A 90 -11.95 -0.48 -10.00
C LYS A 90 -12.80 0.71 -10.44
N VAL A 91 -12.47 1.23 -11.62
CA VAL A 91 -13.33 2.17 -12.33
C VAL A 91 -14.18 1.39 -13.33
N ILE A 92 -15.50 1.51 -13.22
CA ILE A 92 -16.45 0.90 -14.14
C ILE A 92 -17.04 2.03 -14.98
N SER A 93 -16.74 2.01 -16.28
CA SER A 93 -17.26 2.99 -17.24
C SER A 93 -18.77 3.15 -17.09
N TYR A 94 -19.24 4.40 -17.09
CA TYR A 94 -20.66 4.77 -16.97
C TYR A 94 -21.37 4.34 -15.67
N THR A 95 -20.68 3.68 -14.73
CA THR A 95 -21.27 3.25 -13.46
C THR A 95 -20.65 4.00 -12.28
N GLY A 96 -19.34 3.93 -12.09
CA GLY A 96 -18.70 4.57 -10.94
C GLY A 96 -17.30 4.06 -10.64
N ARG A 97 -16.80 4.46 -9.48
CA ARG A 97 -15.52 4.06 -8.89
C ARG A 97 -15.77 3.26 -7.62
N LEU A 98 -15.19 2.07 -7.54
CA LEU A 98 -15.28 1.21 -6.36
C LEU A 98 -13.88 1.01 -5.76
N VAL A 99 -13.81 1.04 -4.43
CA VAL A 99 -12.58 0.89 -3.66
C VAL A 99 -12.78 -0.05 -2.47
N VAL A 100 -11.77 -0.85 -2.15
CA VAL A 100 -11.71 -1.73 -0.97
C VAL A 100 -10.53 -1.33 -0.11
N TYR A 101 -10.77 -1.24 1.19
CA TYR A 101 -9.77 -0.89 2.19
C TYR A 101 -9.32 -2.10 3.02
N SER A 102 -8.18 -1.95 3.69
CA SER A 102 -7.57 -2.98 4.54
C SER A 102 -8.40 -3.36 5.77
N ASP A 103 -9.34 -2.50 6.18
CA ASP A 103 -10.28 -2.75 7.27
C ASP A 103 -11.59 -3.39 6.79
N HIS A 104 -11.57 -4.02 5.62
CA HIS A 104 -12.71 -4.69 4.98
C HIS A 104 -13.83 -3.75 4.53
N LYS A 105 -13.64 -2.43 4.60
CA LYS A 105 -14.62 -1.48 4.06
C LYS A 105 -14.54 -1.43 2.54
N VAL A 106 -15.72 -1.47 1.93
CA VAL A 106 -15.94 -1.26 0.51
C VAL A 106 -16.67 0.06 0.36
N HIS A 107 -16.15 0.94 -0.48
CA HIS A 107 -16.79 2.20 -0.84
C HIS A 107 -16.99 2.24 -2.35
N ALA A 108 -18.20 2.57 -2.78
CA ALA A 108 -18.53 2.79 -4.19
C ALA A 108 -19.08 4.20 -4.34
N ALA A 109 -18.52 4.97 -5.27
CA ALA A 109 -19.02 6.26 -5.70
C ALA A 109 -19.53 6.13 -7.14
N PHE A 110 -20.83 6.28 -7.33
CA PHE A 110 -21.48 6.19 -8.63
C PHE A 110 -21.54 7.56 -9.31
N TRP A 111 -21.53 7.58 -10.64
CA TRP A 111 -21.50 8.83 -11.40
C TRP A 111 -22.79 9.65 -11.31
N ASP A 112 -23.88 9.04 -10.86
CA ASP A 112 -25.13 9.71 -10.53
C ASP A 112 -25.13 10.37 -9.14
N GLY A 113 -24.00 10.33 -8.43
CA GLY A 113 -23.83 10.92 -7.09
C GLY A 113 -24.24 10.00 -5.95
N MET A 114 -24.76 8.81 -6.23
CA MET A 114 -25.01 7.80 -5.19
C MET A 114 -23.68 7.30 -4.64
N THR A 115 -23.62 7.06 -3.32
CA THR A 115 -22.49 6.36 -2.71
C THR A 115 -22.96 5.18 -1.87
N LEU A 116 -22.17 4.11 -1.86
CA LEU A 116 -22.44 2.91 -1.09
C LEU A 116 -21.22 2.59 -0.23
N ASN A 117 -21.45 2.32 1.05
CA ASN A 117 -20.45 1.85 1.99
C ASN A 117 -20.91 0.53 2.58
N MET A 118 -20.07 -0.49 2.59
CA MET A 118 -20.35 -1.76 3.24
C MET A 118 -19.08 -2.37 3.79
N VAL A 119 -19.21 -3.36 4.66
CA VAL A 119 -18.10 -4.20 5.09
C VAL A 119 -18.21 -5.53 4.36
N TRP A 120 -17.10 -6.00 3.81
CA TRP A 120 -17.04 -7.25 3.07
C TRP A 120 -15.95 -8.16 3.62
N ASP A 121 -16.32 -9.37 3.98
CA ASP A 121 -15.36 -10.38 4.43
C ASP A 121 -14.69 -11.07 3.23
N PHE A 122 -13.37 -10.88 3.11
CA PHE A 122 -12.54 -11.49 2.07
C PHE A 122 -11.80 -12.76 2.57
N SER A 123 -12.08 -13.23 3.79
CA SER A 123 -11.39 -14.36 4.44
C SER A 123 -11.88 -15.73 3.98
N SER A 124 -13.06 -15.83 3.38
CA SER A 124 -13.62 -17.12 2.93
C SER A 124 -13.33 -17.36 1.44
N SER A 125 -12.53 -18.38 1.15
CA SER A 125 -12.23 -18.89 -0.20
C SER A 125 -13.30 -19.89 -0.68
N CYS A 126 -14.58 -19.57 -0.45
CA CYS A 126 -15.66 -20.49 -0.78
C CYS A 126 -16.55 -19.86 -1.84
N SER A 127 -16.75 -20.59 -2.93
CA SER A 127 -17.85 -20.41 -3.90
C SER A 127 -19.25 -20.31 -3.26
N MET A 128 -19.33 -20.52 -1.94
CA MET A 128 -20.49 -20.46 -1.08
C MET A 128 -20.46 -19.29 -0.08
N ILE A 129 -19.78 -18.17 -0.36
CA ILE A 129 -20.19 -16.89 0.26
C ILE A 129 -21.53 -16.49 -0.36
N GLN A 130 -22.58 -17.17 0.11
CA GLN A 130 -23.72 -16.43 0.59
C GLN A 130 -23.12 -15.43 1.60
N VAL A 131 -22.81 -14.21 1.13
CA VAL A 131 -22.81 -13.03 2.01
C VAL A 131 -24.10 -13.23 2.73
N ASN A 132 -24.11 -13.65 4.00
CA ASN A 132 -25.32 -14.15 4.66
C ASN A 132 -26.50 -13.30 4.17
N GLU A 133 -27.25 -13.80 3.17
CA GLU A 133 -27.99 -12.88 2.28
C GLU A 133 -29.05 -12.19 3.14
N ASP A 134 -29.43 -12.88 4.22
CA ASP A 134 -30.30 -12.50 5.30
C ASP A 134 -29.74 -11.57 6.38
N VAL A 135 -28.44 -11.18 6.40
CA VAL A 135 -27.85 -10.43 7.54
C VAL A 135 -26.91 -9.27 7.16
N GLY A 136 -26.46 -9.16 5.90
CA GLY A 136 -25.59 -8.05 5.49
C GLY A 136 -26.32 -6.71 5.34
N TRP A 137 -25.71 -5.61 5.80
CA TRP A 137 -26.21 -4.24 5.62
C TRP A 137 -25.21 -3.39 4.83
N CYS A 138 -25.73 -2.47 4.03
CA CYS A 138 -24.94 -1.43 3.38
C CYS A 138 -25.52 -0.06 3.72
N LYS A 139 -24.63 0.92 3.89
CA LYS A 139 -25.00 2.33 4.04
C LYS A 139 -24.96 3.00 2.68
N LEU A 140 -26.13 3.40 2.20
CA LEU A 140 -26.29 4.16 0.98
C LEU A 140 -26.38 5.65 1.31
N THR A 141 -25.75 6.50 0.52
CA THR A 141 -25.93 7.96 0.59
C THR A 141 -26.40 8.44 -0.76
N THR A 142 -27.50 9.16 -0.79
CA THR A 142 -28.06 9.77 -1.99
C THR A 142 -27.31 11.06 -2.36
N PRO A 143 -27.52 11.62 -3.57
CA PRO A 143 -26.78 12.81 -4.02
C PRO A 143 -27.08 14.07 -3.19
N ASP A 144 -28.25 14.12 -2.55
CA ASP A 144 -28.66 15.15 -1.58
C ASP A 144 -28.08 14.91 -0.16
N GLY A 145 -27.27 13.86 0.01
CA GLY A 145 -26.56 13.56 1.26
C GLY A 145 -27.34 12.73 2.28
N VAL A 146 -28.57 12.30 1.95
CA VAL A 146 -29.38 11.47 2.86
C VAL A 146 -28.79 10.07 2.96
N GLN A 147 -28.55 9.63 4.20
CA GLN A 147 -27.99 8.30 4.48
C GLN A 147 -29.08 7.31 4.86
N GLN A 148 -29.03 6.12 4.28
CA GLN A 148 -29.97 5.03 4.54
C GLN A 148 -29.21 3.71 4.73
N LEU A 149 -29.63 2.92 5.72
CA LEU A 149 -29.09 1.57 5.92
C LEU A 149 -30.01 0.57 5.22
N ILE A 150 -29.50 -0.09 4.18
CA ILE A 150 -30.24 -1.01 3.33
C ILE A 150 -29.74 -2.43 3.56
N LYS A 151 -30.69 -3.34 3.79
CA LYS A 151 -30.40 -4.77 3.92
C LYS A 151 -30.07 -5.35 2.55
N ILE A 152 -28.99 -6.09 2.45
CA ILE A 152 -28.48 -6.60 1.18
C ILE A 152 -29.46 -7.60 0.51
N SER A 153 -30.17 -8.42 1.29
CA SER A 153 -31.24 -9.31 0.78
C SER A 153 -32.45 -8.58 0.21
N HIS A 154 -32.68 -7.34 0.64
CA HIS A 154 -33.88 -6.57 0.29
C HIS A 154 -33.48 -5.20 -0.27
N PRO A 155 -32.77 -5.17 -1.41
CA PRO A 155 -32.15 -3.95 -1.92
C PRO A 155 -33.16 -2.95 -2.49
N GLY A 156 -34.38 -3.39 -2.82
CA GLY A 156 -35.42 -2.55 -3.40
C GLY A 156 -34.95 -1.80 -4.64
N ILE A 157 -35.22 -0.49 -4.68
CA ILE A 157 -34.81 0.38 -5.80
C ILE A 157 -33.28 0.55 -5.94
N TYR A 158 -32.51 0.10 -4.96
CA TYR A 158 -31.05 0.26 -4.92
C TYR A 158 -30.29 -0.98 -5.41
N GLU A 159 -31.01 -1.97 -5.96
CA GLU A 159 -30.46 -3.24 -6.46
C GLU A 159 -29.27 -3.04 -7.39
N ARG A 160 -29.35 -2.07 -8.32
CA ARG A 160 -28.25 -1.78 -9.26
C ARG A 160 -26.94 -1.47 -8.53
N TYR A 161 -26.98 -0.62 -7.51
CA TYR A 161 -25.78 -0.18 -6.78
C TYR A 161 -25.21 -1.32 -5.94
N ILE A 162 -26.09 -2.01 -5.22
CA ILE A 162 -25.73 -3.09 -4.31
C ILE A 162 -25.17 -4.29 -5.10
N ARG A 163 -25.85 -4.72 -6.17
CA ARG A 163 -25.39 -5.80 -7.06
C ARG A 163 -24.01 -5.51 -7.63
N THR A 164 -23.78 -4.30 -8.14
CA THR A 164 -22.49 -3.91 -8.72
C THR A 164 -21.34 -4.08 -7.71
N ALA A 165 -21.54 -3.60 -6.47
CA ALA A 165 -20.52 -3.73 -5.43
C ALA A 165 -20.26 -5.19 -5.05
N ILE A 166 -21.33 -5.98 -4.88
CA ILE A 166 -21.26 -7.40 -4.51
C ILE A 166 -20.55 -8.21 -5.59
N GLU A 167 -20.90 -8.04 -6.86
CA GLU A 167 -20.28 -8.75 -7.97
C GLU A 167 -18.79 -8.46 -8.06
N TRP A 168 -18.39 -7.21 -7.85
CA TRP A 168 -16.98 -6.86 -7.82
C TRP A 168 -16.25 -7.50 -6.64
N CYS A 169 -16.79 -7.42 -5.41
CA CYS A 169 -16.18 -8.06 -4.24
C CYS A 169 -16.07 -9.59 -4.41
N ARG A 170 -17.09 -10.25 -4.97
CA ARG A 170 -17.03 -11.68 -5.33
C ARG A 170 -15.92 -11.97 -6.34
N SER A 171 -15.71 -11.09 -7.32
CA SER A 171 -14.61 -11.24 -8.29
C SER A 171 -13.23 -11.15 -7.64
N LEU A 172 -13.07 -10.33 -6.59
CA LEU A 172 -11.82 -10.20 -5.84
C LEU A 172 -11.55 -11.46 -5.01
N ASN A 173 -12.58 -12.06 -4.39
CA ASN A 173 -12.45 -13.33 -3.69
C ASN A 173 -11.99 -14.46 -4.63
N LYS A 174 -12.56 -14.55 -5.84
CA LYS A 174 -12.14 -15.54 -6.85
C LYS A 174 -10.69 -15.35 -7.32
N ARG A 175 -10.21 -14.10 -7.41
CA ARG A 175 -8.80 -13.83 -7.77
C ARG A 175 -7.83 -14.31 -6.69
N ARG A 176 -8.25 -14.31 -5.43
CA ARG A 176 -7.47 -14.82 -4.31
C ARG A 176 -7.35 -16.35 -4.32
N GLU A 177 -8.28 -17.06 -4.96
CA GLU A 177 -8.30 -18.52 -5.10
C GLU A 177 -7.40 -19.03 -6.23
N ILE A 178 -7.05 -18.20 -7.22
CA ILE A 178 -5.97 -18.51 -8.16
C ILE A 178 -4.69 -18.18 -7.41
N PRO A 179 -3.86 -19.17 -7.02
CA PRO A 179 -2.55 -18.85 -6.49
C PRO A 179 -1.84 -18.04 -7.58
N GLU A 180 -1.36 -16.85 -7.24
CA GLU A 180 -0.30 -16.19 -8.00
C GLU A 180 0.97 -17.06 -7.89
N TYR A 181 0.93 -18.20 -8.58
CA TYR A 181 2.07 -18.97 -9.02
C TYR A 181 2.16 -18.85 -10.54
N THR A 182 1.97 -17.65 -11.06
CA THR A 182 2.83 -17.24 -12.16
C THR A 182 4.17 -16.90 -11.53
N ALA A 183 4.95 -17.95 -11.28
CA ALA A 183 6.39 -17.83 -11.29
C ALA A 183 6.71 -17.04 -12.57
N HIS A 184 7.22 -15.82 -12.40
CA HIS A 184 7.93 -15.17 -13.48
C HIS A 184 9.04 -16.15 -13.87
N SER A 185 8.85 -16.88 -14.98
CA SER A 185 9.96 -17.48 -15.69
C SER A 185 10.78 -16.31 -16.20
N VAL A 186 11.74 -15.86 -15.38
CA VAL A 186 12.86 -15.07 -15.83
C VAL A 186 13.49 -15.92 -16.92
N THR A 187 13.21 -15.55 -18.16
CA THR A 187 13.88 -16.11 -19.32
C THR A 187 15.30 -15.59 -19.19
N GLU A 188 16.20 -16.46 -18.76
CA GLU A 188 17.63 -16.21 -18.71
C GLU A 188 18.10 -16.06 -20.18
N GLU A 189 18.02 -14.84 -20.71
CA GLU A 189 18.64 -14.51 -21.99
C GLU A 189 20.16 -14.52 -21.77
N ASN A 190 20.77 -15.66 -22.15
CA ASN A 190 22.21 -15.84 -22.26
C ASN A 190 22.79 -14.83 -23.27
N TRP A 191 23.30 -13.71 -22.79
CA TRP A 191 24.15 -12.83 -23.58
C TRP A 191 25.57 -13.41 -23.65
N TYR A 192 25.83 -14.24 -24.67
CA TYR A 192 27.20 -14.52 -25.09
C TYR A 192 27.77 -13.27 -25.76
N SER A 193 28.71 -12.61 -25.09
CA SER A 193 29.54 -11.58 -25.70
C SER A 193 30.71 -12.28 -26.42
N SER A 194 30.64 -12.37 -27.75
CA SER A 194 31.78 -12.81 -28.56
C SER A 194 32.79 -11.67 -28.68
N LEU A 195 33.99 -11.88 -28.16
CA LEU A 195 35.19 -11.13 -28.55
C LEU A 195 35.69 -11.70 -29.88
N SER A 196 35.77 -10.84 -30.90
CA SER A 196 36.65 -11.01 -32.07
C SER A 196 37.36 -9.71 -32.34
#